data_AF-A0A1H7DVG5-F1
#
_entry.id   AF-A0A1H7DVG5-F1
#
_cell.length_a   1.000
_cell.length_b   1.000
_cell.length_c   1.000
_cell.angle_alpha   90.00
_cell.angle_beta   90.00
_cell.angle_gamma   90.00
#
_symmetry.space_group_name_H-M   'P 1'
#
loop_
_entity.id
_entity.type
_entity.pdbx_description
1 polymer ?
#
loop_
_entity_poly.entity_id
_entity_poly.type
_entity_poly.pdbx_seq_one_letter_code
_entity_poly.pdbx_strand_id
1 'polypeptide(L)'
;MIELDQLTKTFTQKDGQQVHAVDSVSLTVDEGEICVFLGPSGCRKTTTLKMINRLIEPTSGRVLINGEDTGTLNQTDLRRHIGYVIQQIGCSRTWRSKKTSRSCHACSAGTRSAARSARPN
;
A
#
# COMPACT_ATOMS: atom_id res chain seq x y z
N MET A 1 5.49 -15.05 -4.64
CA MET A 1 6.87 -14.51 -4.61
C MET A 1 6.89 -13.07 -5.12
N ILE A 2 7.67 -12.15 -4.55
CA ILE A 2 7.82 -10.76 -5.02
C ILE A 2 9.29 -10.52 -5.38
N GLU A 3 9.55 -9.96 -6.56
CA GLU A 3 10.90 -9.67 -7.03
C GLU A 3 10.98 -8.23 -7.56
N LEU A 4 12.00 -7.51 -7.09
CA LEU A 4 12.37 -6.18 -7.57
C LEU A 4 13.69 -6.33 -8.32
N ASP A 5 13.72 -5.84 -9.56
CA ASP A 5 14.92 -5.88 -10.40
C ASP A 5 15.33 -4.45 -10.78
N GLN A 6 16.47 -4.01 -10.22
CA GLN A 6 17.08 -2.70 -10.46
C GLN A 6 16.08 -1.53 -10.37
N LEU A 7 15.17 -1.62 -9.39
CA LEU A 7 14.04 -0.72 -9.29
C LEU A 7 14.52 0.69 -8.97
N THR A 8 14.23 1.63 -9.87
CA THR A 8 14.73 3.00 -9.79
C THR A 8 13.58 3.97 -9.94
N LYS A 9 13.59 5.04 -9.13
CA LYS A 9 12.65 6.15 -9.24
C LYS A 9 13.37 7.46 -9.19
N THR A 10 13.15 8.29 -10.20
CA THR A 10 13.62 9.66 -10.26
C THR A 10 12.44 10.61 -10.23
N PHE A 11 12.53 11.65 -9.41
CA PHE A 11 11.58 12.77 -9.41
C PHE A 11 12.26 14.02 -9.92
N THR A 12 11.58 14.75 -10.78
CA THR A 12 12.01 16.07 -11.24
C THR A 12 11.47 17.13 -10.28
N GLN A 13 12.35 17.91 -9.66
CA GLN A 13 11.97 19.03 -8.82
C GLN A 13 11.53 20.24 -9.66
N LYS A 14 10.91 21.24 -9.00
CA LYS A 14 10.46 22.48 -9.64
C LYS A 14 11.61 23.26 -10.30
N ASP A 15 12.81 23.14 -9.77
CA ASP A 15 14.02 23.81 -10.26
C ASP A 15 14.71 23.02 -11.39
N GLY A 16 14.05 21.98 -11.92
CA GLY A 16 14.58 21.12 -12.98
C GLY A 16 15.59 20.07 -12.51
N GLN A 17 16.03 20.10 -11.25
CA GLN A 17 16.93 19.10 -10.70
C GLN A 17 16.26 17.72 -10.60
N GLN A 18 16.97 16.69 -11.05
CA GLN A 18 16.54 15.31 -10.90
C GLN A 18 17.04 14.75 -9.58
N VAL A 19 16.13 14.21 -8.78
CA VAL A 19 16.44 13.55 -7.52
C VAL A 19 16.08 12.07 -7.64
N HIS A 20 17.08 11.21 -7.60
CA HIS A 20 16.91 9.76 -7.47
C HIS A 20 16.30 9.50 -6.10
N ALA A 21 15.04 9.07 -6.07
CA ALA A 21 14.34 8.61 -4.89
C ALA A 21 14.76 7.20 -4.49
N VAL A 22 14.69 6.29 -5.44
CA VAL A 22 15.15 4.92 -5.26
C VAL A 22 16.15 4.68 -6.36
N ASP A 23 17.29 4.10 -6.02
CA ASP A 23 18.38 3.87 -6.95
C ASP A 23 18.70 2.38 -6.98
N SER A 24 18.37 1.74 -8.10
CA SER A 24 18.79 0.39 -8.45
C SER A 24 18.57 -0.67 -7.37
N VAL A 25 17.40 -0.67 -6.72
CA VAL A 25 17.09 -1.63 -5.65
C VAL A 25 16.68 -2.96 -6.25
N SER A 26 17.43 -4.01 -5.95
CA SER A 26 17.07 -5.40 -6.23
C SER A 26 16.81 -6.16 -4.93
N LEU A 27 15.68 -6.85 -4.86
CA LEU A 27 15.23 -7.59 -3.69
C LEU A 27 14.29 -8.71 -4.13
N THR A 28 14.43 -9.88 -3.54
CA THR A 28 13.47 -10.97 -3.68
C THR A 28 12.87 -11.28 -2.31
N VAL A 29 11.56 -11.50 -2.26
CA VAL A 29 10.81 -11.91 -1.08
C VAL A 29 10.00 -13.14 -1.45
N ASP A 30 10.28 -14.25 -0.79
CA ASP A 30 9.63 -15.52 -1.09
C ASP A 30 8.23 -15.62 -0.47
N GLU A 31 7.47 -16.63 -0.88
CA GLU A 31 6.14 -16.85 -0.35
C GLU A 31 6.16 -17.25 1.12
N GLY A 32 5.30 -16.60 1.91
CA GLY A 32 5.26 -16.81 3.37
C GLY A 32 6.31 -16.01 4.14
N GLU A 33 7.20 -15.28 3.46
CA GLU A 33 8.18 -14.42 4.13
C GLU A 33 7.60 -13.07 4.55
N ILE A 34 8.15 -12.54 5.64
CA ILE A 34 7.84 -11.19 6.11
C ILE A 34 9.08 -10.32 5.90
N CYS A 35 9.00 -9.44 4.90
CA CYS A 35 10.02 -8.42 4.66
C CYS A 35 9.66 -7.11 5.37
N VAL A 36 10.60 -6.53 6.12
CA VAL A 36 10.42 -5.26 6.83
C VAL A 36 11.44 -4.23 6.36
N PHE A 37 10.95 -3.11 5.85
CA PHE A 37 11.81 -1.97 5.51
C PHE A 37 12.05 -1.11 6.76
N LEU A 38 13.29 -1.08 7.24
CA LEU A 38 13.72 -0.25 8.36
C LEU A 38 14.60 0.92 7.87
N GLY A 39 14.51 2.06 8.56
CA GLY A 39 15.40 3.20 8.29
C GLY A 39 14.79 4.54 8.71
N PRO A 40 15.55 5.65 8.63
CA PRO A 40 15.07 6.98 9.01
C PRO A 40 13.91 7.47 8.13
N SER A 41 13.12 8.42 8.63
CA SER A 41 12.14 9.13 7.80
C SER A 41 12.86 9.80 6.63
N GLY A 42 12.40 9.55 5.40
CA GLY A 42 13.06 10.10 4.21
C GLY A 42 14.00 9.14 3.48
N CYS A 43 14.25 7.91 3.97
CA CYS A 43 14.92 6.88 3.15
C CYS A 43 13.98 6.21 2.12
N ARG A 44 12.79 6.78 1.91
CA ARG A 44 11.88 6.49 0.78
C ARG A 44 11.31 5.07 0.73
N LYS A 45 11.29 4.36 1.86
CA LYS A 45 10.55 3.09 2.06
C LYS A 45 9.13 3.13 1.51
N THR A 46 8.39 4.19 1.87
CA THR A 46 7.00 4.36 1.41
C THR A 46 6.94 4.53 -0.11
N THR A 47 7.96 5.14 -0.73
CA THR A 47 8.06 5.23 -2.19
C THR A 47 8.26 3.84 -2.80
N THR A 48 9.16 3.02 -2.25
CA THR A 48 9.36 1.63 -2.69
C THR A 48 8.09 0.81 -2.58
N LEU A 49 7.42 0.84 -1.41
CA LEU A 49 6.15 0.14 -1.20
C LEU A 49 5.04 0.62 -2.15
N LYS A 50 5.00 1.91 -2.49
CA LYS A 50 4.06 2.45 -3.48
C LYS A 50 4.38 1.98 -4.90
N MET A 51 5.64 1.75 -5.24
CA MET A 51 6.02 1.21 -6.55
C MET A 51 5.62 -0.27 -6.68
N ILE A 52 5.76 -1.05 -5.62
CA ILE A 52 5.35 -2.47 -5.62
C ILE A 52 3.85 -2.61 -5.93
N ASN A 53 3.01 -1.79 -5.32
CA ASN A 53 1.56 -1.77 -5.60
C ASN A 53 1.19 -0.96 -6.87
N ARG A 54 2.18 -0.54 -7.66
CA ARG A 54 2.03 0.31 -8.85
C ARG A 54 1.10 1.51 -8.61
N LEU A 55 1.23 2.14 -7.44
CA LEU A 55 0.63 3.45 -7.13
C LEU A 55 1.49 4.59 -7.66
N ILE A 56 2.79 4.33 -7.80
CA ILE A 56 3.76 5.18 -8.46
C ILE A 56 4.50 4.29 -9.46
N GLU A 57 4.55 4.69 -10.73
CA GLU A 57 5.33 3.93 -11.71
C GLU A 57 6.83 4.17 -11.50
N PRO A 58 7.66 3.11 -11.57
CA PRO A 58 9.11 3.26 -11.54
C PRO A 58 9.60 4.04 -12.77
N THR A 59 10.76 4.67 -12.64
CA THR A 59 11.43 5.32 -13.78
C THR A 59 12.18 4.29 -14.63
N SER A 60 12.75 3.28 -13.99
CA SER A 60 13.37 2.12 -14.63
C SER A 60 13.38 0.93 -13.68
N GLY A 61 13.72 -0.26 -14.21
CA GLY A 61 13.64 -1.52 -13.50
C GLY A 61 12.25 -2.16 -13.59
N ARG A 62 12.08 -3.30 -12.93
CA ARG A 62 10.85 -4.11 -12.99
C ARG A 62 10.44 -4.58 -11.60
N VAL A 63 9.15 -4.82 -11.46
CA VAL A 63 8.57 -5.47 -10.27
C VAL A 63 7.78 -6.67 -10.77
N LEU A 64 8.15 -7.86 -10.30
CA LEU A 64 7.46 -9.09 -10.60
C LEU A 64 6.72 -9.58 -9.36
N ILE A 65 5.49 -10.04 -9.55
CA ILE A 65 4.68 -10.67 -8.50
C ILE A 65 4.23 -12.02 -9.03
N ASN A 66 4.62 -13.08 -8.33
CA ASN A 66 4.41 -14.47 -8.71
C ASN A 66 4.93 -14.78 -10.13
N GLY A 67 6.04 -14.16 -10.53
CA GLY A 67 6.65 -14.30 -11.85
C GLY A 67 6.02 -13.42 -12.94
N GLU A 68 4.97 -12.65 -12.64
CA GLU A 68 4.33 -11.75 -13.60
C GLU A 68 4.83 -10.30 -13.43
N ASP A 69 5.22 -9.65 -14.53
CA ASP A 69 5.63 -8.24 -14.51
C ASP A 69 4.42 -7.34 -14.28
N THR A 70 4.47 -6.59 -13.18
CA THR A 70 3.41 -5.64 -12.81
C THR A 70 3.21 -4.52 -13.83
N GLY A 71 4.21 -4.23 -14.68
CA GLY A 71 4.14 -3.21 -15.73
C GLY A 71 3.19 -3.58 -16.87
N THR A 72 3.04 -4.86 -17.18
CA THR A 72 2.19 -5.36 -18.28
C THR A 72 0.76 -5.65 -17.82
N LEU A 73 0.56 -5.89 -16.53
CA LEU A 73 -0.74 -6.20 -15.94
C LEU A 73 -1.67 -4.98 -15.88
N ASN A 74 -2.99 -5.23 -15.88
CA ASN A 74 -3.98 -4.20 -15.59
C ASN A 74 -3.88 -3.80 -14.10
N GLN A 75 -3.85 -2.50 -13.81
CA GLN A 75 -3.75 -1.99 -12.43
C GLN A 75 -4.89 -2.48 -11.52
N THR A 76 -6.08 -2.68 -12.09
CA THR A 76 -7.26 -3.15 -11.33
C THR A 76 -7.05 -4.59 -10.88
N ASP A 77 -6.56 -5.44 -11.76
CA ASP A 77 -6.33 -6.85 -11.46
C ASP A 77 -5.14 -7.01 -10.52
N LEU A 78 -4.06 -6.25 -10.72
CA LEU A 78 -2.93 -6.22 -9.79
C LEU A 78 -3.37 -5.89 -8.35
N ARG A 79 -4.19 -4.85 -8.17
CA ARG A 79 -4.65 -4.40 -6.85
C ARG A 79 -5.66 -5.35 -6.18
N ARG A 80 -6.27 -6.28 -6.92
CA ARG A 80 -7.11 -7.34 -6.34
C ARG A 80 -6.27 -8.44 -5.71
N HIS A 81 -5.04 -8.64 -6.16
CA HIS A 81 -4.12 -9.65 -5.63
C HIS A 81 -3.26 -9.11 -4.47
N ILE A 82 -3.21 -7.79 -4.26
CA ILE A 82 -2.38 -7.14 -3.24
C ILE A 82 -3.24 -6.39 -2.23
N GLY A 83 -3.21 -6.81 -0.97
CA GLY A 83 -3.73 -6.01 0.14
C GLY A 83 -2.77 -4.88 0.49
N TYR A 84 -3.21 -3.62 0.34
CA TYR A 84 -2.39 -2.44 0.68
C TYR A 84 -3.05 -1.60 1.76
N VAL A 85 -2.39 -1.47 2.91
CA VAL A 85 -2.84 -0.63 4.02
C VAL A 85 -2.12 0.71 3.96
N ILE A 86 -2.88 1.80 3.80
CA ILE A 86 -2.33 3.16 3.69
C ILE A 86 -1.89 3.72 5.05
N GLN A 87 -0.71 4.35 5.10
CA GLN A 87 -0.11 4.86 6.33
C GLN A 87 -0.89 6.03 6.96
N GLN A 88 -1.58 6.84 6.15
CA GLN A 88 -2.57 7.80 6.64
C GLN A 88 -3.80 7.78 5.74
N ILE A 89 -4.96 7.53 6.35
CA ILE A 89 -6.28 7.82 5.77
C ILE A 89 -6.46 9.32 5.93
N GLY A 90 -6.77 10.04 4.84
CA GLY A 90 -6.87 11.50 4.84
C GLY A 90 -7.65 12.04 6.03
N CYS A 91 -6.94 12.55 7.04
CA CYS A 91 -7.54 13.24 8.17
C CYS A 91 -7.75 14.70 7.76
N SER A 92 -8.63 14.92 6.78
CA SER A 92 -9.23 16.24 6.58
C SER A 92 -10.28 16.44 7.68
N ARG A 93 -10.35 17.65 8.26
CA ARG A 93 -11.30 18.00 9.33
C ARG A 93 -12.78 17.73 8.98
N THR A 94 -13.10 17.46 7.71
CA THR A 94 -14.43 17.13 7.20
C THR A 94 -14.82 15.64 7.27
N TRP A 95 -13.93 14.72 7.62
CA TRP A 95 -14.25 13.28 7.66
C TRP A 95 -15.16 12.85 8.82
N ARG A 96 -15.40 13.71 9.82
CA ARG A 96 -16.31 13.41 10.95
C ARG A 96 -17.80 13.42 10.56
N SER A 97 -18.18 14.00 9.41
CA SER A 97 -19.59 14.24 9.07
C SER A 97 -20.22 13.25 8.08
N LYS A 98 -19.45 12.44 7.34
CA LYS A 98 -20.01 11.51 6.34
C LYS A 98 -19.95 10.04 6.75
N LYS A 99 -20.18 9.76 8.03
CA LYS A 99 -20.45 8.40 8.55
C LYS A 99 -21.92 8.17 8.90
N THR A 100 -22.83 8.91 8.25
CA THR A 100 -24.27 8.63 8.32
C THR A 100 -24.82 8.53 6.90
N SER A 101 -25.34 7.34 6.57
CA SER A 101 -25.96 6.93 5.30
C SER A 101 -25.02 6.57 4.14
N ARG A 102 -24.60 5.30 4.10
CA ARG A 102 -25.07 4.30 3.10
C ARG A 102 -24.35 2.97 3.35
N SER A 103 -25.00 2.15 4.18
CA SER A 103 -25.01 0.68 4.19
C SER A 103 -23.81 -0.06 3.58
N CYS A 104 -22.84 -0.42 4.42
CA CYS A 104 -22.11 -1.67 4.25
C CYS A 104 -23.05 -2.83 4.64
N HIS A 105 -23.80 -3.36 3.69
CA HIS A 105 -24.48 -4.65 3.84
C HIS A 105 -23.55 -5.76 3.35
N ALA A 106 -22.71 -6.29 4.24
CA ALA A 106 -22.12 -7.63 4.14
C ALA A 106 -21.22 -7.90 5.36
N CYS A 107 -21.79 -7.90 6.56
CA CYS A 107 -21.18 -8.58 7.70
C CYS A 107 -22.26 -8.97 8.71
N SER A 108 -23.16 -9.85 8.27
CA SER A 108 -24.12 -10.52 9.15
C SER A 108 -23.80 -12.01 9.17
N ALA A 109 -22.71 -12.35 9.87
CA ALA A 109 -22.46 -13.72 10.31
C ALA A 109 -21.66 -13.70 11.62
N GLY A 110 -22.41 -13.83 12.73
CA GLY A 110 -21.96 -14.57 13.91
C GLY A 110 -20.90 -13.93 14.80
N THR A 111 -21.35 -13.31 15.91
CA THR A 111 -20.82 -13.50 17.29
C THR A 111 -21.68 -12.64 18.24
N ARG A 112 -22.76 -13.22 18.76
CA ARG A 112 -22.92 -13.63 20.17
C ARG A 112 -22.58 -12.56 21.22
N SER A 113 -23.65 -12.06 21.86
CA SER A 113 -23.83 -12.02 23.32
C SER A 113 -22.80 -11.27 24.17
N ALA A 114 -23.12 -10.01 24.51
CA ALA A 114 -22.91 -9.47 25.86
C ALA A 114 -23.70 -8.15 26.05
N ALA A 115 -25.03 -8.22 26.00
CA ALA A 115 -25.88 -7.16 26.56
C ALA A 115 -25.93 -7.34 28.08
N ARG A 116 -25.00 -6.70 28.81
CA ARG A 116 -25.11 -6.47 30.26
C ARG A 116 -25.14 -4.97 30.50
N SER A 117 -26.33 -4.45 30.78
CA SER A 117 -26.50 -3.40 31.78
C SER A 117 -27.87 -3.57 32.42
N ALA A 118 -27.87 -4.36 33.49
CA ALA A 118 -28.92 -4.33 34.49
C ALA A 118 -28.88 -2.95 35.19
N ARG A 119 -30.02 -2.26 35.21
CA ARG A 119 -30.38 -1.34 36.29
C ARG A 119 -30.86 -2.20 37.47
N PRO A 120 -30.38 -1.98 38.69
CA PRO A 120 -31.04 -1.06 39.64
C PRO A 120 -30.00 -0.27 40.47
N ASN A 121 -30.27 0.80 41.21
CA ASN A 121 -31.46 1.43 41.78
C ASN A 121 -31.23 2.95 41.74
#